data_AF-A0A1Y4D4T9-F1
#
_entry.id   AF-A0A1Y4D4T9-F1
#
_cell.length_a   1.000
_cell.length_b   1.000
_cell.length_c   1.000
_cell.angle_alpha   90.00
_cell.angle_beta   90.00
_cell.angle_gamma   90.00
#
_symmetry.space_group_name_H-M   'P 1'
#
loop_
_entity.id
_entity.type
_entity.pdbx_description
1 polymer ?
#
loop_
_entity_poly.entity_id
_entity_poly.type
_entity_poly.pdbx_seq_one_letter_code
_entity_poly.pdbx_strand_id
1 'polypeptide(L)'
;MLRIKSLFNNVFSEFSVHTIIKKGKTTVIEGTGLTLLNQSGDAAGDLILASTWSEEPLDDKVPAANITLNTVTHIEFTMTEYLTEGKYSLRIETYYNGEGNPPRLEPVVIKFPEEITLLM
;
A
#
# COMPACT_ATOMS: atom_id res chain seq x y z
N MET A 1 14.86 6.95 0.85
CA MET A 1 13.72 6.56 -0.03
C MET A 1 14.22 5.49 -0.98
N LEU A 2 13.58 4.32 -1.00
CA LEU A 2 14.06 3.13 -1.70
C LEU A 2 13.21 2.85 -2.95
N ARG A 3 13.81 2.73 -4.14
CA ARG A 3 13.10 2.46 -5.41
C ARG A 3 13.12 0.97 -5.75
N ILE A 4 11.96 0.38 -6.02
CA ILE A 4 11.78 -1.06 -6.27
C ILE A 4 11.08 -1.31 -7.59
N LYS A 5 11.65 -2.07 -8.52
CA LYS A 5 11.05 -2.43 -9.81
C LYS A 5 10.16 -3.68 -9.71
N SER A 6 8.86 -3.54 -9.94
CA SER A 6 7.91 -4.67 -10.03
C SER A 6 7.84 -5.20 -11.48
N LEU A 7 7.82 -6.52 -11.64
CA LEU A 7 7.79 -7.24 -12.93
C LEU A 7 6.39 -7.78 -13.27
N PHE A 8 5.31 -7.17 -12.77
CA PHE A 8 3.95 -7.59 -13.13
C PHE A 8 3.44 -6.84 -14.38
N ASN A 9 3.44 -7.54 -15.53
CA ASN A 9 2.66 -7.23 -16.74
C ASN A 9 2.62 -5.75 -17.17
N ASN A 10 3.75 -5.06 -17.27
CA ASN A 10 3.89 -3.70 -17.84
C ASN A 10 3.04 -2.56 -17.21
N VAL A 11 2.26 -2.79 -16.15
CA VAL A 11 1.39 -1.74 -15.56
C VAL A 11 2.03 -1.02 -14.37
N PHE A 12 2.94 -1.69 -13.63
CA PHE A 12 3.54 -1.14 -12.42
C PHE A 12 5.07 -1.06 -12.57
N SER A 13 5.58 0.08 -13.02
CA SER A 13 7.02 0.34 -13.11
C SER A 13 7.47 1.14 -11.90
N GLU A 14 8.12 0.45 -10.97
CA GLU A 14 8.82 1.03 -9.83
C GLU A 14 7.94 1.71 -8.75
N PHE A 15 8.07 1.29 -7.49
CA PHE A 15 7.48 2.01 -6.35
C PHE A 15 8.45 2.13 -5.18
N SER A 16 8.21 3.11 -4.32
CA SER A 16 9.06 3.45 -3.19
C SER A 16 8.23 3.87 -1.98
N VAL A 17 8.71 3.49 -0.80
CA VAL A 17 8.15 3.88 0.49
C VAL A 17 9.30 4.06 1.48
N HIS A 18 9.07 4.80 2.56
CA HIS A 18 10.02 4.83 3.67
C HIS A 18 9.96 3.50 4.43
N THR A 19 11.13 2.89 4.68
CA THR A 19 11.25 1.65 5.44
C THR A 19 11.12 1.86 6.95
N ILE A 20 11.10 3.12 7.40
CA ILE A 20 10.81 3.50 8.78
C ILE A 20 9.65 4.47 8.75
N ILE A 21 8.55 4.11 9.40
CA ILE A 21 7.32 4.90 9.44
C ILE A 21 6.97 5.18 10.90
N LYS A 22 6.72 6.45 11.20
CA LYS A 22 6.19 6.84 12.51
C LYS A 22 4.68 6.69 12.54
N LYS A 23 4.17 6.08 13.60
CA LYS A 23 2.74 5.95 13.89
C LYS A 23 2.10 7.35 13.97
N GLY A 24 0.88 7.49 13.45
CA GLY A 24 0.17 8.76 13.40
C GLY A 24 0.79 9.81 12.47
N LYS A 25 1.86 9.48 11.73
CA LYS A 25 2.48 10.39 10.76
C LYS A 25 2.11 10.01 9.33
N THR A 26 2.10 11.03 8.49
CA THR A 26 1.91 10.91 7.05
C THR A 26 3.06 10.13 6.42
N THR A 27 2.71 9.16 5.58
CA THR A 27 3.61 8.40 4.73
C THR A 27 3.16 8.53 3.28
N VAL A 28 4.12 8.48 2.38
CA VAL A 28 3.90 8.49 0.94
C VAL A 28 4.45 7.20 0.33
N ILE A 29 3.64 6.60 -0.54
CA ILE A 29 4.08 5.58 -1.49
C ILE A 29 4.09 6.26 -2.86
N GLU A 30 5.26 6.30 -3.49
CA GLU A 30 5.43 6.82 -4.86
C GLU A 30 5.65 5.67 -5.83
N GLY A 31 5.21 5.82 -7.06
CA GLY A 31 5.45 4.84 -8.12
C GLY A 31 4.65 5.11 -9.38
N THR A 32 4.33 4.07 -10.14
CA THR A 32 3.44 4.16 -11.30
C THR A 32 2.35 3.10 -11.25
N GLY A 33 1.16 3.46 -11.74
CA GLY A 33 -0.01 2.59 -11.72
C GLY A 33 -0.67 2.44 -10.33
N LEU A 34 -0.33 3.27 -9.35
CA LEU A 34 -0.64 3.04 -7.93
C LEU A 34 -2.07 3.37 -7.47
N THR A 35 -2.97 3.80 -8.36
CA THR A 35 -4.32 4.21 -7.95
C THR A 35 -5.02 3.09 -7.17
N LEU A 36 -5.44 3.37 -5.94
CA LEU A 36 -6.20 2.45 -5.11
C LEU A 36 -7.67 2.48 -5.50
N LEU A 37 -8.11 1.52 -6.29
CA LEU A 37 -9.53 1.22 -6.53
C LEU A 37 -9.98 -0.05 -5.82
N ASN A 38 -11.20 0.00 -5.28
CA ASN A 38 -11.95 -1.17 -4.82
C ASN A 38 -12.66 -1.87 -6.00
N GLN A 39 -13.33 -2.98 -5.72
CA GLN A 39 -14.02 -3.77 -6.74
C GLN A 39 -15.15 -3.02 -7.47
N SER A 40 -15.76 -2.03 -6.82
CA SER A 40 -16.81 -1.18 -7.41
C SER A 40 -16.27 -0.12 -8.36
N GLY A 41 -14.95 0.08 -8.42
CA GLY A 41 -14.32 1.13 -9.23
C GLY A 41 -14.19 2.47 -8.50
N ASP A 42 -14.47 2.48 -7.20
CA ASP A 42 -14.35 3.66 -6.33
C ASP A 42 -13.07 3.59 -5.48
N ALA A 43 -12.59 4.75 -5.03
CA ALA A 43 -11.49 4.83 -4.08
C ALA A 43 -12.00 4.66 -2.63
N ALA A 44 -11.22 4.13 -1.70
CA ALA A 44 -9.88 3.53 -1.88
C ALA A 44 -9.96 1.99 -1.91
N GLY A 45 -9.04 1.36 -2.63
CA GLY A 45 -8.64 -0.03 -2.40
C GLY A 45 -7.91 -0.21 -1.06
N ASP A 46 -7.23 -1.35 -0.87
CA ASP A 46 -6.68 -1.73 0.43
C ASP A 46 -5.15 -1.51 0.53
N LEU A 47 -4.72 -0.89 1.63
CA LEU A 47 -3.34 -0.87 2.11
C LEU A 47 -3.24 -1.78 3.34
N ILE A 48 -2.43 -2.83 3.26
CA ILE A 48 -2.43 -3.92 4.23
C ILE A 48 -1.04 -4.09 4.84
N LEU A 49 -0.97 -4.10 6.17
CA LEU A 49 0.21 -4.42 6.95
C LEU A 49 0.02 -5.80 7.60
N ALA A 50 1.03 -6.66 7.49
CA ALA A 50 1.07 -7.93 8.20
C ALA A 50 2.38 -8.02 9.00
N SER A 51 2.26 -8.31 10.30
CA SER A 51 3.42 -8.49 11.19
C SER A 51 4.38 -9.54 10.63
N THR A 52 5.69 -9.36 10.77
CA THR A 52 6.66 -10.37 10.32
C THR A 52 7.22 -11.25 11.44
N TRP A 53 6.84 -11.00 12.69
CA TRP A 53 7.31 -11.79 13.84
C TRP A 53 6.41 -12.96 14.21
N SER A 54 5.18 -13.02 13.67
CA SER A 54 4.23 -14.12 13.89
C SER A 54 4.30 -15.13 12.75
N GLU A 55 4.24 -16.43 13.06
CA GLU A 55 4.11 -17.50 12.05
C GLU A 55 2.76 -17.47 11.33
N GLU A 56 1.72 -16.98 12.01
CA GLU A 56 0.39 -16.70 11.45
C GLU A 56 0.10 -15.20 11.63
N PRO A 57 0.59 -14.34 10.72
CA PRO A 57 0.42 -12.92 10.87
C PRO A 57 -1.01 -12.49 10.51
N LEU A 58 -1.57 -11.61 11.33
CA LEU A 58 -2.87 -11.00 11.06
C LEU A 58 -2.68 -9.79 10.15
N ASP A 59 -3.55 -9.70 9.15
CA ASP A 59 -3.63 -8.54 8.27
C ASP A 59 -4.34 -7.39 8.97
N ASP A 60 -3.74 -6.21 8.89
CA ASP A 60 -4.30 -4.96 9.35
C ASP A 60 -4.40 -3.98 8.20
N LYS A 61 -5.56 -3.33 8.06
CA LYS A 61 -5.85 -2.41 6.96
C LYS A 61 -5.72 -0.98 7.42
N VAL A 62 -4.97 -0.18 6.69
CA VAL A 62 -5.04 1.28 6.85
C VAL A 62 -6.47 1.72 6.52
N PRO A 63 -7.18 2.41 7.43
CA PRO A 63 -8.53 2.87 7.16
C PRO A 63 -8.58 3.77 5.94
N ALA A 64 -9.62 3.65 5.10
CA ALA A 64 -9.76 4.49 3.91
C ALA A 64 -9.78 6.00 4.25
N ALA A 65 -10.32 6.37 5.41
CA ALA A 65 -10.31 7.75 5.90
C ALA A 65 -8.91 8.31 6.19
N ASN A 66 -7.90 7.45 6.37
CA ASN A 66 -6.53 7.85 6.58
C ASN A 66 -5.78 8.08 5.26
N ILE A 67 -6.35 7.71 4.11
CA ILE A 67 -5.76 7.92 2.78
C ILE A 67 -6.14 9.32 2.32
N THR A 68 -5.17 10.23 2.33
CA THR A 68 -5.35 11.66 2.06
C THR A 68 -5.10 12.03 0.60
N LEU A 69 -4.31 11.22 -0.12
CA LEU A 69 -4.08 11.37 -1.55
C LEU A 69 -4.05 9.98 -2.20
N ASN A 70 -4.75 9.85 -3.33
CA ASN A 70 -4.78 8.62 -4.11
C ASN A 70 -4.75 8.95 -5.60
N THR A 71 -3.59 8.77 -6.22
CA THR A 71 -3.34 9.08 -7.63
C THR A 71 -2.56 7.95 -8.27
N VAL A 72 -2.42 7.99 -9.60
CA VAL A 72 -1.69 6.97 -10.36
C VAL A 72 -0.20 6.88 -10.03
N THR A 73 0.37 7.92 -9.40
CA THR A 73 1.79 7.94 -9.02
C THR A 73 2.06 8.13 -7.54
N HIS A 74 1.08 8.56 -6.76
CA HIS A 74 1.25 8.89 -5.35
C HIS A 74 0.04 8.42 -4.53
N ILE A 75 0.33 7.69 -3.46
CA ILE A 75 -0.60 7.43 -2.37
C ILE A 75 -0.04 8.09 -1.11
N GLU A 76 -0.82 8.98 -0.50
CA GLU A 76 -0.49 9.57 0.80
C GLU A 76 -1.50 9.05 1.83
N PHE A 77 -1.00 8.65 2.99
CA PHE A 77 -1.85 8.21 4.09
C PHE A 77 -1.22 8.45 5.46
N THR A 78 -2.06 8.54 6.49
CA THR A 78 -1.64 8.61 7.89
C THR A 78 -1.55 7.21 8.49
N MET A 79 -0.37 6.83 9.02
CA MET A 79 -0.15 5.52 9.60
C MET A 79 -0.97 5.32 10.90
N THR A 80 -1.54 4.13 11.09
CA THR A 80 -2.38 3.80 12.24
C THR A 80 -1.61 3.79 13.56
N GLU A 81 -2.21 4.37 14.61
CA GLU A 81 -1.57 4.52 15.93
C GLU A 81 -1.73 3.29 16.85
N TYR A 82 -2.71 2.42 16.58
CA TYR A 82 -2.97 1.26 17.43
C TYR A 82 -2.03 0.08 17.15
N LEU A 83 -1.33 0.06 16.01
CA LEU A 83 -0.39 -1.00 15.68
C LEU A 83 0.82 -0.98 16.64
N THR A 84 1.28 -2.16 17.03
CA THR A 84 2.49 -2.30 17.84
C THR A 84 3.72 -1.84 17.06
N GLU A 85 4.73 -1.30 17.75
CA GLU A 85 6.03 -1.06 17.12
C GLU A 85 6.64 -2.39 16.67
N GLY A 86 7.39 -2.35 15.57
CA GLY A 86 8.03 -3.55 15.04
C GLY A 86 8.04 -3.60 13.52
N LYS A 87 8.33 -4.78 13.00
CA LYS A 87 8.48 -5.02 11.57
C LYS A 87 7.21 -5.57 10.94
N TYR A 88 6.88 -5.04 9.78
CA TYR A 88 5.69 -5.38 9.01
C TYR A 88 6.05 -5.55 7.54
N SER A 89 5.40 -6.50 6.88
CA SER A 89 5.30 -6.50 5.43
C SER A 89 4.15 -5.57 5.03
N LEU A 90 4.36 -4.79 3.98
CA LEU A 90 3.33 -3.93 3.39
C LEU A 90 2.90 -4.53 2.06
N ARG A 91 1.62 -4.47 1.76
CA ARG A 91 1.10 -4.72 0.40
C ARG A 91 -0.08 -3.82 0.08
N ILE A 92 -0.25 -3.59 -1.21
CA ILE A 92 -1.43 -2.93 -1.78
C ILE A 92 -2.27 -4.00 -2.46
N GLU A 93 -3.59 -3.95 -2.27
CA GLU A 93 -4.55 -4.70 -3.07
C GLU A 93 -5.46 -3.71 -3.79
N THR A 94 -5.44 -3.76 -5.13
CA THR A 94 -6.19 -2.80 -5.94
C THR A 94 -6.77 -3.41 -7.21
N TYR A 95 -7.95 -2.93 -7.62
CA TYR A 95 -8.60 -3.29 -8.86
C TYR A 95 -8.27 -2.34 -10.02
N TYR A 96 -7.28 -1.46 -9.86
CA TYR A 96 -6.88 -0.54 -10.93
C TYR A 96 -6.29 -1.27 -12.14
N ASN A 97 -6.81 -0.95 -13.33
CA ASN A 97 -6.42 -1.56 -14.60
C ASN A 97 -5.41 -0.72 -15.41
N GLY A 98 -5.02 0.47 -14.93
CA GLY A 98 -4.20 1.44 -15.69
C GLY A 98 -5.00 2.63 -16.23
N GLU A 99 -6.31 2.47 -16.41
CA GLU A 99 -7.24 3.46 -16.99
C GLU A 99 -8.34 3.90 -15.99
N GLY A 100 -8.50 3.18 -14.88
CA GLY A 100 -9.48 3.44 -13.84
C GLY A 100 -10.71 2.55 -14.00
N ASN A 101 -11.70 3.05 -14.73
CA ASN A 101 -12.98 2.37 -14.94
C ASN A 101 -13.11 1.81 -16.38
N PRO A 102 -13.70 0.61 -16.55
CA PRO A 102 -14.16 -0.29 -15.50
C PRO A 102 -13.00 -0.92 -14.70
N PRO A 103 -13.19 -1.22 -13.41
CA PRO A 103 -12.16 -1.88 -12.62
C PRO A 103 -11.85 -3.29 -13.15
N ARG A 104 -10.70 -3.84 -12.76
CA ARG A 104 -10.38 -5.25 -13.02
C ARG A 104 -11.41 -6.18 -12.37
N LEU A 105 -11.54 -7.39 -12.89
CA LEU A 105 -12.38 -8.43 -12.28
C LEU A 105 -11.74 -9.03 -11.02
N GLU A 106 -10.40 -9.08 -10.99
CA GLU A 106 -9.60 -9.60 -9.88
C GLU A 106 -8.63 -8.53 -9.38
N PRO A 107 -8.37 -8.49 -8.06
CA PRO A 107 -7.43 -7.52 -7.49
C PRO A 107 -5.99 -7.85 -7.91
N VAL A 108 -5.22 -6.81 -8.15
CA VAL A 108 -3.76 -6.89 -8.23
C VAL A 108 -3.20 -6.70 -6.83
N VAL A 109 -2.37 -7.64 -6.41
CA VAL A 109 -1.63 -7.56 -5.16
C VAL A 109 -0.21 -7.10 -5.44
N ILE A 110 0.17 -5.95 -4.90
CA ILE A 110 1.51 -5.38 -5.01
C ILE A 110 2.18 -5.52 -3.65
N LYS A 111 3.12 -6.46 -3.52
CA LYS A 111 3.87 -6.67 -2.27
C LYS A 111 5.13 -5.81 -2.26
N PHE A 112 5.37 -5.12 -1.15
CA PHE A 112 6.64 -4.47 -0.93
C PHE A 112 7.68 -5.54 -0.55
N PRO A 113 8.84 -5.59 -1.22
CA PRO A 113 9.84 -6.62 -0.98
C PRO A 113 10.60 -6.42 0.34
N GLU A 114 10.66 -5.17 0.84
CA GLU A 114 11.31 -4.85 2.10
C GLU A 114 10.28 -4.70 3.22
N GLU A 115 10.69 -5.08 4.42
CA GLU A 115 9.93 -4.84 5.64
C GLU A 115 9.95 -3.34 5.97
N ILE A 116 8.81 -2.83 6.43
CA ILE A 116 8.73 -1.53 7.07
C ILE A 116 8.84 -1.71 8.59
N THR A 117 9.45 -0.74 9.25
CA THR A 117 9.55 -0.66 10.71
C THR A 117 8.65 0.45 11.21
N LEU A 118 7.68 0.10 12.05
CA LEU A 118 6.81 1.05 12.75
C LEU A 118 7.44 1.49 14.07
N LEU A 119 7.48 2.80 14.30
CA LEU A 119 7.97 3.45 15.52
C LEU A 119 6.94 4.49 16.02
N MET A 120 6.99 4.87 17.29
CA MET A 120 6.27 6.04 17.82
C MET A 120 6.76 7.38 17.26
#